data_AF-A0A960PGN6-F1
#
_entry.id   AF-A0A960PGN6-F1
#
_cell.length_a   1.000
_cell.length_b   1.000
_cell.length_c   1.000
_cell.angle_alpha   90.00
_cell.angle_beta   90.00
_cell.angle_gamma   90.00
#
_symmetry.space_group_name_H-M   'P 1'
#
loop_
_entity.id
_entity.type
_entity.pdbx_description
1 polymer ?
#
loop_
_entity_poly.entity_id
_entity_poly.type
_entity_poly.pdbx_seq_one_letter_code
_entity_poly.pdbx_strand_id
1 'polypeptide(L)'
;HHFVDKAGLLTAIAAEGFELFVTRLEAVTADDSMTGLGELGRAYARFANDHPGYFELMFRPAILRADDADYQRASRAAYGALRSHIARYQDGGWRADQDLDALTTAVWGLIHGLSVLRAGGGLEPQHPDTTVEDLMGIASTLIIPES
;
A
#
# COMPACT_ATOMS: atom_id res chain seq x y z
N HIS A 1 -23.16 9.91 -16.35
CA HIS A 1 -24.30 9.22 -15.68
C HIS A 1 -24.03 9.22 -14.19
N HIS A 2 -24.61 10.19 -13.50
CA HIS A 2 -24.31 10.56 -12.12
C HIS A 2 -24.81 9.50 -11.13
N PHE A 3 -23.93 9.10 -10.20
CA PHE A 3 -24.12 8.26 -9.02
C PHE A 3 -25.57 7.89 -8.68
N VAL A 4 -26.10 6.83 -9.31
CA VAL A 4 -27.52 6.44 -9.14
C VAL A 4 -27.79 5.75 -7.79
N ASP A 5 -26.75 5.34 -7.06
CA ASP A 5 -26.87 4.85 -5.68
C ASP A 5 -25.60 5.10 -4.84
N LYS A 6 -25.72 4.85 -3.53
CA LYS A 6 -24.64 4.99 -2.54
C LYS A 6 -23.38 4.19 -2.93
N ALA A 7 -23.54 2.98 -3.48
CA ALA A 7 -22.41 2.15 -3.87
C ALA A 7 -21.63 2.80 -5.03
N GLY A 8 -22.33 3.41 -5.99
CA GLY A 8 -21.69 4.17 -7.08
C GLY A 8 -20.88 5.37 -6.57
N LEU A 9 -21.44 6.15 -5.64
CA LEU A 9 -20.70 7.27 -5.03
C LEU A 9 -19.45 6.78 -4.29
N LEU A 10 -19.58 5.76 -3.46
CA LEU A 10 -18.46 5.17 -2.73
C LEU A 10 -17.40 4.58 -3.66
N THR A 11 -17.81 3.98 -4.78
CA THR A 11 -16.90 3.41 -5.78
C THR A 11 -16.05 4.49 -6.43
N ALA A 12 -16.64 5.63 -6.78
CA ALA A 12 -15.89 6.75 -7.34
C ALA A 12 -14.93 7.39 -6.33
N ILE A 13 -15.33 7.53 -5.07
CA ILE A 13 -14.44 7.99 -4.00
C ILE A 13 -13.27 7.01 -3.81
N ALA A 14 -13.52 5.70 -3.88
CA ALA A 14 -12.46 4.69 -3.81
C ALA A 14 -11.50 4.78 -5.01
N ALA A 15 -12.02 5.02 -6.22
CA ALA A 15 -11.20 5.20 -7.42
C ALA A 15 -10.28 6.42 -7.29
N GLU A 16 -10.82 7.57 -6.85
CA GLU A 16 -10.03 8.77 -6.56
C GLU A 16 -8.97 8.51 -5.48
N GLY A 17 -9.32 7.78 -4.41
CA GLY A 17 -8.37 7.37 -3.38
C GLY A 17 -7.20 6.56 -3.95
N PHE A 18 -7.46 5.62 -4.86
CA PHE A 18 -6.41 4.87 -5.54
C PHE A 18 -5.54 5.75 -6.45
N GLU A 19 -6.08 6.76 -7.13
CA GLU A 19 -5.31 7.69 -7.98
C GLU A 19 -4.36 8.57 -7.14
N LEU A 20 -4.83 9.10 -6.02
CA LEU A 20 -3.99 9.81 -5.04
C LEU A 20 -2.91 8.89 -4.48
N PHE A 21 -3.28 7.64 -4.21
CA PHE A 21 -2.36 6.66 -3.68
C PHE A 21 -1.25 6.28 -4.66
N VAL A 22 -1.57 6.06 -5.94
CA VAL A 22 -0.59 5.86 -7.03
C VAL A 22 0.41 7.01 -7.05
N THR A 23 -0.08 8.26 -7.08
CA THR A 23 0.78 9.46 -7.10
C THR A 23 1.77 9.45 -5.93
N ARG A 24 1.34 9.03 -4.74
CA ARG A 24 2.20 8.94 -3.56
C ARG A 24 3.25 7.83 -3.67
N LEU A 25 2.88 6.67 -4.19
CA LEU A 25 3.82 5.55 -4.37
C LEU A 25 4.85 5.83 -5.46
N GLU A 26 4.44 6.49 -6.55
CA GLU A 26 5.33 6.86 -7.65
C GLU A 26 6.31 7.97 -7.28
N ALA A 27 5.96 8.83 -6.32
CA ALA A 27 6.86 9.84 -5.79
C ALA A 27 8.00 9.27 -4.94
N VAL A 28 7.93 8.00 -4.54
CA VAL A 28 9.05 7.32 -3.87
C VAL A 28 10.12 7.07 -4.92
N THR A 29 11.29 7.68 -4.76
CA THR A 29 12.46 7.36 -5.57
C THR A 29 12.89 5.94 -5.23
N ALA A 30 12.84 5.05 -6.22
CA ALA A 30 13.57 3.81 -6.12
C ALA A 30 15.05 4.13 -6.34
N ASP A 31 15.85 4.03 -5.28
CA ASP A 31 17.27 3.77 -5.44
C ASP A 31 17.51 2.26 -5.39
N ASP A 32 18.62 1.81 -5.97
CA ASP A 32 19.05 0.40 -5.94
C ASP A 32 19.47 -0.03 -4.52
N SER A 33 19.31 0.85 -3.53
CA SER A 33 19.60 0.55 -2.15
C SER A 33 18.35 0.03 -1.45
N MET A 34 18.58 -0.80 -0.44
CA MET A 34 17.51 -1.35 0.38
C MET A 34 16.77 -0.29 1.23
N THR A 35 17.21 0.98 1.20
CA THR A 35 16.50 2.09 1.88
C THR A 35 15.18 2.46 1.21
N GLY A 36 15.06 2.27 -0.12
CA GLY A 36 13.85 2.62 -0.84
C GLY A 36 12.63 1.75 -0.48
N LEU A 37 12.81 0.49 -0.07
CA LEU A 37 11.69 -0.35 0.36
C LEU A 37 11.07 0.16 1.68
N GLY A 38 11.91 0.65 2.58
CA GLY A 38 11.46 1.31 3.80
C GLY A 38 10.72 2.63 3.50
N GLU A 39 11.18 3.42 2.53
CA GLU A 39 10.45 4.61 2.10
C GLU A 39 9.12 4.29 1.42
N LEU A 40 9.03 3.19 0.66
CA LEU A 40 7.77 2.70 0.10
C LEU A 40 6.77 2.36 1.20
N GLY A 41 7.21 1.61 2.22
CA GLY A 41 6.39 1.29 3.40
C GLY A 41 5.95 2.55 4.16
N ARG A 42 6.85 3.51 4.36
CA ARG A 42 6.53 4.80 4.99
C ARG A 42 5.55 5.64 4.16
N ALA A 43 5.71 5.70 2.83
CA ALA A 43 4.79 6.42 1.95
C ALA A 43 3.38 5.80 2.00
N TYR A 44 3.31 4.47 2.03
CA TYR A 44 2.07 3.72 2.22
C TYR A 44 1.39 4.08 3.54
N ALA A 45 2.13 3.97 4.65
CA ALA A 45 1.60 4.22 5.98
C ALA A 45 1.14 5.69 6.17
N ARG A 46 1.92 6.64 5.64
CA ARG A 46 1.53 8.06 5.66
C ARG A 46 0.26 8.31 4.87
N PHE A 47 0.05 7.65 3.72
CA PHE A 47 -1.22 7.77 3.00
C PHE A 47 -2.40 7.31 3.85
N ALA A 48 -2.27 6.17 4.55
CA ALA A 48 -3.32 5.67 5.44
C ALA A 48 -3.66 6.67 6.57
N ASN A 49 -2.66 7.39 7.08
CA ASN A 49 -2.82 8.39 8.14
C ASN A 49 -3.38 9.73 7.62
N ASP A 50 -2.89 10.21 6.48
CA ASP A 50 -3.26 11.50 5.90
C ASP A 50 -4.65 11.45 5.23
N HIS A 51 -5.05 10.27 4.77
CA HIS A 51 -6.28 10.02 4.00
C HIS A 51 -7.11 8.84 4.54
N PRO A 52 -7.49 8.80 5.83
CA PRO A 52 -8.06 7.61 6.48
C PRO A 52 -9.40 7.17 5.87
N GLY A 53 -10.25 8.11 5.46
CA GLY A 53 -11.53 7.80 4.82
C GLY A 53 -11.38 7.17 3.42
N TYR A 54 -10.42 7.65 2.62
CA TYR A 54 -10.10 7.02 1.33
C TYR A 54 -9.51 5.63 1.56
N PHE A 55 -8.53 5.53 2.48
CA PHE A 55 -7.85 4.29 2.79
C PHE A 55 -8.82 3.20 3.25
N GLU A 56 -9.71 3.52 4.19
CA GLU A 56 -10.74 2.59 4.63
C GLU A 56 -11.61 2.12 3.46
N LEU A 57 -12.05 3.03 2.60
CA LEU A 57 -12.97 2.71 1.52
C LEU A 57 -12.34 1.85 0.43
N MET A 58 -11.11 2.18 0.02
CA MET A 58 -10.34 1.46 -1.02
C MET A 58 -10.23 -0.03 -0.76
N PHE A 59 -10.14 -0.43 0.52
CA PHE A 59 -9.95 -1.81 0.95
C PHE A 59 -11.22 -2.45 1.54
N ARG A 60 -12.41 -1.90 1.23
CA ARG A 60 -13.72 -2.46 1.60
C ARG A 60 -14.55 -2.84 0.37
N PRO A 61 -14.13 -3.84 -0.43
CA PRO A 61 -14.77 -4.19 -1.70
C PRO A 61 -16.26 -4.58 -1.57
N ALA A 62 -16.68 -5.08 -0.40
CA ALA A 62 -18.06 -5.51 -0.16
C ALA A 62 -19.13 -4.41 -0.28
N ILE A 63 -18.75 -3.13 -0.22
CA ILE A 63 -19.68 -1.99 -0.35
C ILE A 63 -19.49 -1.19 -1.65
N LEU A 64 -18.63 -1.70 -2.54
CA LEU A 64 -18.28 -1.07 -3.81
C LEU A 64 -18.85 -1.87 -4.99
N ARG A 65 -18.84 -1.26 -6.17
CA ARG A 65 -19.14 -1.93 -7.43
C ARG A 65 -17.86 -2.47 -8.05
N ALA A 66 -17.63 -3.76 -7.89
CA ALA A 66 -16.40 -4.41 -8.34
C ALA A 66 -16.23 -4.42 -9.88
N ASP A 67 -17.32 -4.24 -10.63
CA ASP A 67 -17.36 -4.19 -12.09
C ASP A 67 -17.16 -2.77 -12.66
N ASP A 68 -17.06 -1.75 -11.82
CA ASP A 68 -16.80 -0.38 -12.24
C ASP A 68 -15.40 -0.25 -12.87
N ALA A 69 -15.37 0.24 -14.11
CA ALA A 69 -14.14 0.27 -14.91
C ALA A 69 -13.10 1.27 -14.38
N ASP A 70 -13.54 2.38 -13.79
CA ASP A 70 -12.64 3.41 -13.24
C ASP A 70 -12.01 2.90 -11.95
N TYR A 71 -12.82 2.33 -11.05
CA TYR A 71 -12.33 1.67 -9.85
C TYR A 71 -11.32 0.55 -10.16
N GLN A 72 -11.66 -0.35 -11.10
CA GLN A 72 -10.76 -1.42 -11.49
C GLN A 72 -9.45 -0.92 -12.09
N ARG A 73 -9.49 0.13 -12.92
CA ARG A 73 -8.28 0.74 -13.50
C ARG A 73 -7.39 1.32 -12.40
N ALA A 74 -7.97 2.12 -11.51
CA ALA A 74 -7.22 2.79 -10.44
C ALA A 74 -6.64 1.78 -9.43
N SER A 75 -7.42 0.78 -9.03
CA SER A 75 -6.95 -0.30 -8.14
C SER A 75 -5.80 -1.09 -8.75
N ARG A 76 -5.89 -1.46 -10.03
CA ARG A 76 -4.79 -2.14 -10.75
C ARG A 76 -3.56 -1.25 -10.89
N ALA A 77 -3.73 0.04 -11.13
CA ALA A 77 -2.61 0.98 -11.20
C ALA A 77 -1.87 1.06 -9.87
N ALA A 78 -2.58 1.11 -8.74
CA ALA A 78 -1.97 1.11 -7.40
C ALA A 78 -1.17 -0.17 -7.12
N TYR A 79 -1.72 -1.34 -7.46
CA TYR A 79 -0.98 -2.60 -7.35
C TYR A 79 0.23 -2.64 -8.30
N GLY A 80 0.06 -2.13 -9.52
CA GLY A 80 1.14 -2.02 -10.51
C GLY A 80 2.29 -1.13 -10.04
N ALA A 81 2.00 -0.02 -9.35
CA ALA A 81 3.02 0.85 -8.76
C ALA A 81 3.83 0.12 -7.69
N LEU A 82 3.17 -0.61 -6.77
CA LEU A 82 3.84 -1.47 -5.79
C LEU A 82 4.72 -2.52 -6.47
N ARG A 83 4.15 -3.27 -7.41
CA ARG A 83 4.85 -4.33 -8.15
C ARG A 83 6.08 -3.79 -8.88
N SER A 84 5.98 -2.61 -9.49
CA SER A 84 7.09 -1.97 -10.21
C SER A 84 8.24 -1.59 -9.29
N HIS A 85 7.95 -1.18 -8.05
CA HIS A 85 8.98 -0.98 -7.04
C HIS A 85 9.67 -2.29 -6.66
N ILE A 86 8.89 -3.33 -6.36
CA ILE A 86 9.44 -4.66 -6.00
C ILE A 86 10.29 -5.25 -7.11
N ALA A 87 9.88 -5.09 -8.37
CA ALA A 87 10.62 -5.56 -9.53
C ALA A 87 12.03 -4.96 -9.59
N ARG A 88 12.19 -3.65 -9.33
CA ARG A 88 13.50 -3.00 -9.36
C ARG A 88 14.46 -3.55 -8.30
N TYR A 89 13.95 -3.86 -7.10
CA TYR A 89 14.77 -4.52 -6.08
C TYR A 89 15.17 -5.95 -6.50
N GLN A 90 14.26 -6.68 -7.14
CA GLN A 90 14.53 -8.02 -7.64
C GLN A 90 15.57 -8.00 -8.77
N ASP A 91 15.51 -7.02 -9.67
CA ASP A 91 16.53 -6.78 -10.71
C ASP A 91 17.90 -6.46 -10.10
N GLY A 92 17.93 -5.82 -8.93
CA GLY A 92 19.13 -5.60 -8.11
C GLY A 92 19.62 -6.83 -7.34
N GLY A 93 18.97 -8.00 -7.49
CA GLY A 93 19.36 -9.27 -6.89
C GLY A 93 18.64 -9.62 -5.59
N TRP A 94 17.81 -8.73 -5.02
CA TRP A 94 17.08 -9.01 -3.79
C TRP A 94 15.97 -10.03 -4.05
N ARG A 95 16.09 -11.23 -3.44
CA ARG A 95 15.12 -12.34 -3.60
C ARG A 95 14.85 -12.67 -5.07
N ALA A 96 15.89 -12.62 -5.91
CA ALA A 96 15.81 -12.86 -7.35
C ALA A 96 15.22 -14.23 -7.73
N ASP A 97 15.30 -15.21 -6.83
CA ASP A 97 14.76 -16.56 -6.97
C ASP A 97 13.25 -16.68 -6.74
N GLN A 98 12.60 -15.63 -6.21
CA GLN A 98 11.19 -15.65 -5.86
C GLN A 98 10.30 -15.17 -7.02
N ASP A 99 9.06 -15.64 -7.06
CA ASP A 99 8.06 -15.10 -7.99
C ASP A 99 7.69 -13.65 -7.61
N LEU A 100 7.72 -12.75 -8.59
CA LEU A 100 7.53 -11.32 -8.37
C LEU A 100 6.13 -11.00 -7.83
N ASP A 101 5.08 -11.68 -8.30
CA ASP A 101 3.71 -11.41 -7.89
C ASP A 101 3.46 -11.93 -6.46
N ALA A 102 4.01 -13.11 -6.12
CA ALA A 102 4.00 -13.64 -4.77
C ALA A 102 4.78 -12.75 -3.80
N LEU A 103 5.97 -12.30 -4.18
CA LEU A 103 6.80 -11.40 -3.37
C LEU A 103 6.11 -10.05 -3.15
N THR A 104 5.55 -9.46 -4.22
CA THR A 104 4.77 -8.22 -4.14
C THR A 104 3.59 -8.37 -3.19
N THR A 105 2.87 -9.49 -3.26
CA THR A 105 1.73 -9.77 -2.39
C THR A 105 2.15 -9.94 -0.93
N ALA A 106 3.26 -10.62 -0.66
CA ALA A 106 3.77 -10.78 0.71
C ALA A 106 4.19 -9.43 1.33
N VAL A 107 4.94 -8.62 0.58
CA VAL A 107 5.36 -7.28 1.02
C VAL A 107 4.15 -6.37 1.24
N TRP A 108 3.22 -6.36 0.28
CA TRP A 108 1.98 -5.60 0.40
C TRP A 108 1.18 -6.02 1.64
N GLY A 109 1.04 -7.33 1.90
CA GLY A 109 0.34 -7.84 3.07
C GLY A 109 0.93 -7.34 4.39
N LEU A 110 2.26 -7.31 4.51
CA LEU A 110 2.93 -6.80 5.72
C LEU A 110 2.69 -5.29 5.91
N ILE A 111 2.94 -4.49 4.86
CA ILE A 111 2.79 -3.03 4.92
C ILE A 111 1.32 -2.65 5.18
N HIS A 112 0.40 -3.30 4.48
CA HIS A 112 -1.03 -3.09 4.62
C HIS A 112 -1.51 -3.46 6.02
N GLY A 113 -1.12 -4.63 6.53
CA GLY A 113 -1.52 -5.10 7.86
C GLY A 113 -1.08 -4.15 8.98
N LEU A 114 0.18 -3.69 8.94
CA LEU A 114 0.69 -2.70 9.90
C LEU A 114 -0.05 -1.35 9.78
N SER A 115 -0.36 -0.92 8.55
CA SER A 115 -1.12 0.32 8.32
C SER A 115 -2.56 0.23 8.85
N VAL A 116 -3.22 -0.92 8.68
CA VAL A 116 -4.57 -1.19 9.22
C VAL A 116 -4.55 -1.23 10.75
N LEU A 117 -3.58 -1.93 11.35
CA LEU A 117 -3.43 -1.99 12.81
C LEU A 117 -3.24 -0.58 13.39
N ARG A 118 -2.44 0.27 12.74
CA ARG A 118 -2.24 1.66 13.15
C ARG A 118 -3.52 2.49 13.01
N ALA A 119 -4.15 2.46 11.84
CA ALA A 119 -5.34 3.26 11.55
C ALA A 119 -6.53 2.88 12.45
N GLY A 120 -6.63 1.61 12.83
CA GLY A 120 -7.65 1.11 13.76
C GLY A 120 -7.35 1.31 15.24
N GLY A 121 -6.20 1.92 15.60
CA GLY A 121 -5.77 2.06 17.00
C GLY A 121 -5.40 0.75 17.68
N GLY A 122 -5.19 -0.32 16.90
CA GLY A 122 -4.86 -1.65 17.39
C GLY A 122 -3.40 -1.81 17.81
N LEU A 123 -2.56 -0.78 17.64
CA LEU A 123 -1.17 -0.76 18.11
C LEU A 123 -1.03 -0.07 19.48
N GLU A 124 -1.82 0.98 19.75
CA GLU A 124 -1.76 1.75 21.00
C GLU A 124 -1.78 0.91 22.29
N PRO A 125 -2.60 -0.15 22.42
CA PRO A 125 -2.64 -0.93 23.68
C PRO A 125 -1.38 -1.75 23.94
N GLN A 126 -0.65 -2.16 22.90
CA GLN A 126 0.55 -2.99 23.02
C GLN A 126 1.83 -2.16 22.91
N HIS A 127 1.78 -1.07 22.13
CA HIS A 127 2.93 -0.29 21.69
C HIS A 127 2.57 1.21 21.57
N PRO A 128 2.30 1.91 22.69
CA PRO A 128 1.78 3.29 22.69
C PRO A 128 2.74 4.31 22.10
N ASP A 129 4.05 4.06 22.18
CA ASP A 129 5.09 4.96 21.69
C ASP A 129 5.66 4.55 20.32
N THR A 130 5.25 3.40 19.78
CA THR A 130 5.81 2.89 18.53
C THR A 130 5.06 3.48 17.34
N THR A 131 5.79 4.15 16.46
CA THR A 131 5.22 4.72 15.24
C THR A 131 5.09 3.65 14.16
N VAL A 132 4.22 3.90 13.18
CA VAL A 132 4.15 3.02 12.00
C VAL A 132 5.45 3.10 11.20
N GLU A 133 6.13 4.25 11.22
CA GLU A 133 7.47 4.45 10.64
C GLU A 133 8.51 3.55 11.30
N ASP A 134 8.51 3.39 12.63
CA ASP A 134 9.38 2.47 13.35
C ASP A 134 9.12 1.03 12.94
N LEU A 135 7.84 0.64 12.87
CA LEU A 135 7.43 -0.69 12.43
C LEU A 135 7.80 -0.95 10.96
N MET A 136 7.70 0.05 10.09
CA MET A 136 8.15 -0.06 8.69
C MET A 136 9.67 -0.18 8.61
N GLY A 137 10.43 0.49 9.49
CA GLY A 137 11.87 0.30 9.63
C GLY A 137 12.23 -1.14 9.99
N ILE A 138 11.57 -1.70 11.00
CA ILE A 138 11.78 -3.10 11.44
C ILE A 138 11.28 -4.09 10.37
N ALA A 139 10.11 -3.86 9.78
CA ALA A 139 9.58 -4.70 8.71
C ALA A 139 10.54 -4.78 7.53
N SER A 140 11.20 -3.66 7.20
CA SER A 140 12.23 -3.62 6.16
C SER A 140 13.40 -4.53 6.51
N THR A 141 13.89 -4.57 7.74
CA THR A 141 14.99 -5.47 8.14
C THR A 141 14.58 -6.95 8.18
N LEU A 142 13.31 -7.26 8.45
CA LEU A 142 12.81 -8.64 8.35
C LEU A 142 12.72 -9.12 6.90
N ILE A 143 12.36 -8.20 5.99
CA ILE A 143 12.22 -8.48 4.57
C ILE A 143 13.60 -8.54 3.88
N ILE A 144 14.56 -7.78 4.40
CA ILE A 144 15.90 -7.54 3.85
C ILE A 144 16.92 -8.06 4.86
N PRO A 145 17.46 -9.29 4.70
CA PRO A 145 18.47 -9.80 5.61
C PRO A 145 19.70 -8.90 5.60
N GLU A 146 20.31 -8.68 6.77
CA GLU A 146 21.64 -8.07 6.86
C GLU A 146 22.66 -8.98 6.14
N SER A 147 23.52 -8.37 5.33
CA SER A 147 24.63 -9.02 4.61
C SER A 147 25.77 -9.40 5.53
#